data_AF-A0A960SEL4-F1
#
_entry.id   AF-A0A960SEL4-F1
#
_cell.length_a   1.000
_cell.length_b   1.000
_cell.length_c   1.000
_cell.angle_alpha   90.00
_cell.angle_beta   90.00
_cell.angle_gamma   90.00
#
_symmetry.space_group_name_H-M   'P 1'
#
loop_
_entity.id
_entity.type
_entity.pdbx_description
1 polymer ?
#
loop_
_entity_poly.entity_id
_entity_poly.type
_entity_poly.pdbx_seq_one_letter_code
_entity_poly.pdbx_strand_id
1 'polypeptide(L)'
;SRFAEEFPEVGYYITPGEALDDDVAAYWVNKVLMPAIYSSGQHPPVWLREWEIPYEVGQAITDEYPELWIERKYNVEMIAGRHSDPGNAKWAALTGKHIVNIHMAANLEPFRWSVPSYIQDCLSDAVENGANGLHLYPRKSWRWPLTSDLNSDELQWSRDWMWFEAWARYAWNPNRNEEVERAYWLQRLTQRFGTRTSAEKLLDSMETGADVLPAIQRLVWLGRDNHTVVTAGIKLRQLEHSSGIPFLELEDCERIPVWMEAIRSGQKSSGRSPLDFMGEVVLNAEDALQKASLARELALNPASKELALWESDAKAVRLTAKFYLEKFQALEAHALWENSSGVERELAGERFLAHLQASVETFRELTELTSLHYESLSDVSAWYPERLQKVPYHWTDILPILENELEVYRRDLSQTSEALSEKPAFPGWVGLWYGDPDLKSLKGKEYLNSVQVDWPLPNQDRGSMWSSEYEGYIEPDVSGNIEFAIEADRPVVIRSGDEVLIDTSRSPGKTRFAIDFKEVSKVPIYLFYNQPKGKTAQLHILWKMGGSPDWHPVPSNWLKHSEMQRYWADRSILVR
;
A
#
# COMPACT_ATOMS: atom_id res chain seq x y z
N SER A 1 -10.59 28.24 27.97
CA SER A 1 -9.83 28.07 26.71
C SER A 1 -10.03 29.33 25.89
N ARG A 2 -8.96 30.00 25.45
CA ARG A 2 -9.08 31.22 24.63
C ARG A 2 -9.91 30.98 23.37
N PHE A 3 -9.78 29.80 22.76
CA PHE A 3 -10.60 29.41 21.60
C PHE A 3 -12.09 29.32 21.97
N ALA A 4 -12.44 28.71 23.11
CA ALA A 4 -13.84 28.61 23.56
C ALA A 4 -14.46 29.99 23.83
N GLU A 5 -13.65 30.94 24.32
CA GLU A 5 -14.07 32.31 24.55
C GLU A 5 -14.23 33.09 23.24
N GLU A 6 -13.32 32.91 22.28
CA GLU A 6 -13.34 33.62 20.98
C GLU A 6 -14.37 33.03 20.00
N PHE A 7 -14.63 31.72 20.03
CA PHE A 7 -15.48 31.00 19.07
C PHE A 7 -16.53 30.13 19.79
N PRO A 8 -17.49 30.76 20.49
CA PRO A 8 -18.44 30.04 21.36
C PRO A 8 -19.38 29.06 20.63
N GLU A 9 -19.61 29.28 19.33
CA GLU A 9 -20.51 28.47 18.51
C GLU A 9 -19.82 27.24 17.87
N VAL A 10 -18.50 27.09 18.06
CA VAL A 10 -17.70 26.05 17.41
C VAL A 10 -17.54 24.84 18.34
N GLY A 11 -17.99 23.68 17.87
CA GLY A 11 -17.76 22.39 18.54
C GLY A 11 -16.31 21.92 18.47
N TYR A 12 -15.95 20.95 19.30
CA TYR A 12 -14.60 20.39 19.34
C TYR A 12 -14.55 18.98 18.81
N TYR A 13 -13.50 18.65 18.07
CA TYR A 13 -13.20 17.31 17.62
C TYR A 13 -11.80 16.93 18.09
N ILE A 14 -11.73 16.02 19.07
CA ILE A 14 -10.51 15.63 19.76
C ILE A 14 -10.04 14.30 19.19
N THR A 15 -8.83 14.29 18.63
CA THR A 15 -8.06 13.07 18.38
C THR A 15 -6.99 12.95 19.45
N PRO A 16 -7.12 12.01 20.41
CA PRO A 16 -6.13 11.80 21.48
C PRO A 16 -4.91 10.98 21.00
N GLY A 17 -4.35 11.36 19.85
CA GLY A 17 -3.23 10.74 19.15
C GLY A 17 -2.80 11.64 17.98
N GLU A 18 -1.85 11.29 17.12
CA GLU A 18 -0.99 10.08 17.05
C GLU A 18 0.37 10.31 17.75
N ALA A 19 0.50 11.41 18.49
CA ALA A 19 1.74 11.84 19.14
C ALA A 19 1.68 11.73 20.68
N LEU A 20 0.79 10.88 21.19
CA LEU A 20 0.59 10.61 22.61
C LEU A 20 0.65 9.10 22.85
N ASP A 21 1.28 8.69 23.95
CA ASP A 21 1.18 7.32 24.44
C ASP A 21 -0.19 7.08 25.10
N ASP A 22 -0.69 5.83 25.08
CA ASP A 22 -2.01 5.43 25.61
C ASP A 22 -2.24 5.88 27.06
N ASP A 23 -1.21 5.81 27.91
CA ASP A 23 -1.28 6.18 29.33
C ASP A 23 -1.38 7.70 29.55
N VAL A 24 -1.01 8.49 28.55
CA VAL A 24 -1.11 9.95 28.55
C VAL A 24 -2.44 10.42 27.95
N ALA A 25 -2.99 9.69 26.97
CA ALA A 25 -4.20 10.09 26.25
C ALA A 25 -5.39 10.42 27.18
N ALA A 26 -5.73 9.52 28.11
CA ALA A 26 -6.82 9.73 29.07
C ALA A 26 -6.57 10.97 29.95
N TYR A 27 -5.34 11.10 30.47
CA TYR A 27 -4.96 12.25 31.31
C TYR A 27 -5.08 13.56 30.52
N TRP A 28 -4.62 13.58 29.27
CA TRP A 28 -4.64 14.77 28.43
C TRP A 28 -6.08 15.23 28.15
N VAL A 29 -6.97 14.29 27.82
CA VAL A 29 -8.39 14.61 27.61
C VAL A 29 -9.03 15.07 28.92
N ASN A 30 -8.93 14.28 29.99
CA ASN A 30 -9.70 14.51 31.20
C ASN A 30 -9.16 15.64 32.08
N LYS A 31 -7.85 15.85 32.11
CA LYS A 31 -7.20 16.78 33.06
C LYS A 31 -6.67 18.04 32.39
N VAL A 32 -6.64 18.10 31.05
CA VAL A 32 -6.16 19.28 30.32
C VAL A 32 -7.21 19.80 29.36
N LEU A 33 -7.62 19.03 28.35
CA LEU A 33 -8.50 19.51 27.28
C LEU A 33 -9.90 19.85 27.79
N MET A 34 -10.59 18.90 28.42
CA MET A 34 -11.97 19.10 28.88
C MET A 34 -12.08 20.22 29.94
N PRO A 35 -11.23 20.27 30.99
CA PRO A 35 -11.23 21.39 31.92
C PRO A 35 -10.95 22.74 31.24
N ALA A 36 -10.05 22.79 30.25
CA ALA A 36 -9.77 24.02 29.52
C ALA A 36 -10.95 24.46 28.64
N ILE A 37 -11.68 23.53 28.01
CA ILE A 37 -12.88 23.84 27.23
C ILE A 37 -13.95 24.43 28.17
N TYR A 38 -14.19 23.78 29.32
CA TYR A 38 -15.24 24.21 30.26
C TYR A 38 -14.87 25.43 31.10
N SER A 39 -13.60 25.81 31.17
CA SER A 39 -13.17 27.01 31.91
C SER A 39 -13.78 28.31 31.37
N SER A 40 -14.29 28.32 30.14
CA SER A 40 -15.00 29.48 29.56
C SER A 40 -16.43 29.63 30.09
N GLY A 41 -16.94 28.68 30.87
CA GLY A 41 -18.34 28.59 31.29
C GLY A 41 -19.28 28.09 30.19
N GLN A 42 -18.75 27.66 29.04
CA GLN A 42 -19.52 27.09 27.94
C GLN A 42 -19.39 25.57 27.91
N HIS A 43 -20.42 24.92 27.36
CA HIS A 43 -20.51 23.46 27.20
C HIS A 43 -20.79 23.09 25.74
N PRO A 44 -19.85 23.37 24.82
CA PRO A 44 -20.01 23.04 23.41
C PRO A 44 -20.06 21.52 23.20
N PRO A 45 -20.68 21.02 22.12
CA PRO A 45 -20.56 19.62 21.73
C PRO A 45 -19.08 19.26 21.50
N VAL A 46 -18.66 18.14 22.07
CA VAL A 46 -17.32 17.61 21.90
C VAL A 46 -17.41 16.19 21.35
N TRP A 47 -16.67 15.95 20.28
CA TRP A 47 -16.49 14.66 19.66
C TRP A 47 -15.13 14.11 20.07
N LEU A 48 -15.10 12.88 20.56
CA LEU A 48 -13.90 12.11 20.84
C LEU A 48 -13.74 11.05 19.75
N ARG A 49 -12.66 11.18 18.98
CA ARG A 49 -12.27 10.15 18.01
C ARG A 49 -11.59 8.99 18.73
N GLU A 50 -12.00 7.78 18.40
CA GLU A 50 -11.43 6.53 18.93
C GLU A 50 -10.00 6.25 18.47
N TRP A 51 -9.58 6.82 17.34
CA TRP A 51 -8.29 6.52 16.73
C TRP A 51 -7.11 6.62 17.71
N GLU A 52 -6.27 5.57 17.73
CA GLU A 52 -5.10 5.41 18.62
C GLU A 52 -5.40 5.32 20.12
N ILE A 53 -6.65 5.05 20.55
CA ILE A 53 -6.93 4.77 21.97
C ILE A 53 -7.60 3.41 22.19
N PRO A 54 -7.11 2.62 23.17
CA PRO A 54 -7.79 1.41 23.61
C PRO A 54 -9.21 1.69 24.13
N TYR A 55 -10.07 0.66 24.10
CA TYR A 55 -11.45 0.78 24.58
C TYR A 55 -11.53 1.22 26.04
N GLU A 56 -10.62 0.72 26.88
CA GLU A 56 -10.57 1.03 28.31
C GLU A 56 -10.20 2.50 28.56
N VAL A 57 -9.38 3.10 27.69
CA VAL A 57 -9.06 4.54 27.72
C VAL A 57 -10.28 5.36 27.32
N GLY A 58 -10.97 4.98 26.24
CA GLY A 58 -12.22 5.62 25.83
C GLY A 58 -13.31 5.53 26.91
N GLN A 59 -13.42 4.38 27.57
CA GLN A 59 -14.32 4.18 28.70
C GLN A 59 -13.98 5.11 29.88
N ALA A 60 -12.72 5.17 30.29
CA ALA A 60 -12.30 6.05 31.39
C ALA A 60 -12.55 7.55 31.09
N ILE A 61 -12.44 7.97 29.83
CA ILE A 61 -12.78 9.34 29.41
C ILE A 61 -14.30 9.56 29.50
N THR A 62 -15.10 8.63 28.95
CA THR A 62 -16.56 8.76 28.90
C THR A 62 -17.27 8.56 30.24
N ASP A 63 -16.66 7.84 31.18
CA ASP A 63 -17.14 7.76 32.57
C ASP A 63 -17.07 9.12 33.28
N GLU A 64 -16.07 9.96 32.95
CA GLU A 64 -15.93 11.32 33.49
C GLU A 64 -16.77 12.34 32.69
N TYR A 65 -16.90 12.13 31.38
CA TYR A 65 -17.61 13.00 30.43
C TYR A 65 -18.62 12.22 29.57
N PRO A 66 -19.75 11.77 30.16
CA PRO A 66 -20.75 10.94 29.46
C PRO A 66 -21.49 11.70 28.35
N GLU A 67 -21.32 13.02 28.27
CA GLU A 67 -21.93 13.84 27.26
C GLU A 67 -21.25 13.77 25.88
N LEU A 68 -20.02 13.26 25.82
CA LEU A 68 -19.22 13.17 24.60
C LEU A 68 -19.88 12.33 23.51
N TRP A 69 -19.72 12.79 22.27
CA TRP A 69 -19.98 11.98 21.09
C TRP A 69 -18.72 11.20 20.75
N ILE A 70 -18.87 9.90 20.50
CA ILE A 70 -17.77 9.06 20.04
C ILE A 70 -17.80 9.01 18.52
N GLU A 71 -16.65 9.17 17.88
CA GLU A 71 -16.47 8.92 16.46
C GLU A 71 -15.60 7.69 16.26
N ARG A 72 -16.04 6.77 15.38
CA ARG A 72 -15.25 5.63 14.93
C ARG A 72 -15.38 5.43 13.43
N LYS A 73 -14.28 5.05 12.80
CA LYS A 73 -14.18 4.63 11.41
C LYS A 73 -15.14 3.47 11.09
N TYR A 74 -15.77 3.52 9.92
CA TYR A 74 -16.67 2.46 9.42
C TYR A 74 -15.91 1.16 9.13
N ASN A 75 -14.94 1.17 8.21
CA ASN A 75 -14.02 0.05 7.97
C ASN A 75 -12.58 0.58 7.86
N VAL A 76 -11.99 1.09 8.95
CA VAL A 76 -10.68 1.79 8.86
C VAL A 76 -10.77 2.95 7.85
N GLU A 77 -9.97 3.01 6.79
CA GLU A 77 -9.99 4.12 5.82
C GLU A 77 -10.52 3.68 4.44
N MET A 78 -11.45 2.74 4.46
CA MET A 78 -12.06 2.12 3.29
C MET A 78 -13.58 1.98 3.46
N ILE A 79 -14.26 1.74 2.34
CA ILE A 79 -15.57 1.09 2.32
C ILE A 79 -15.30 -0.31 1.78
N ALA A 80 -15.12 -1.26 2.69
CA ALA A 80 -14.78 -2.62 2.32
C ALA A 80 -16.00 -3.53 2.28
N GLY A 81 -17.15 -3.12 2.80
CA GLY A 81 -18.39 -3.91 2.75
C GLY A 81 -19.62 -3.08 3.09
N ARG A 82 -20.78 -3.74 3.06
CA ARG A 82 -22.06 -3.20 3.57
C ARG A 82 -22.18 -3.23 5.10
N HIS A 83 -21.23 -3.87 5.77
CA HIS A 83 -21.17 -3.96 7.22
C HIS A 83 -20.03 -3.11 7.79
N SER A 84 -20.34 -2.40 8.88
CA SER A 84 -19.37 -1.67 9.69
C SER A 84 -18.46 -2.63 10.46
N ASP A 85 -17.28 -2.15 10.86
CA ASP A 85 -16.44 -2.83 11.84
C ASP A 85 -17.28 -3.07 13.12
N PRO A 86 -17.39 -4.32 13.61
CA PRO A 86 -18.15 -4.65 14.83
C PRO A 86 -17.76 -3.84 16.07
N GLY A 87 -16.55 -3.26 16.09
CA GLY A 87 -16.14 -2.29 17.09
C GLY A 87 -17.08 -1.08 17.21
N ASN A 88 -17.79 -0.68 16.14
CA ASN A 88 -18.75 0.42 16.18
C ASN A 88 -19.84 0.21 17.24
N ALA A 89 -20.47 -0.97 17.29
CA ALA A 89 -21.48 -1.28 18.29
C ALA A 89 -20.92 -1.25 19.73
N LYS A 90 -19.71 -1.76 19.93
CA LYS A 90 -19.04 -1.76 21.23
C LYS A 90 -18.78 -0.34 21.75
N TRP A 91 -18.31 0.55 20.88
CA TRP A 91 -18.01 1.94 21.22
C TRP A 91 -19.28 2.79 21.35
N ALA A 92 -20.29 2.56 20.51
CA ALA A 92 -21.57 3.23 20.61
C ALA A 92 -22.24 3.02 21.98
N ALA A 93 -22.06 1.85 22.59
CA ALA A 93 -22.60 1.51 23.90
C ALA A 93 -22.01 2.32 25.07
N LEU A 94 -20.88 3.03 24.89
CA LEU A 94 -20.28 3.84 25.97
C LEU A 94 -21.16 5.03 26.37
N THR A 95 -21.66 5.79 25.38
CA THR A 95 -22.44 7.01 25.63
C THR A 95 -23.80 7.03 24.92
N GLY A 96 -24.04 6.11 23.98
CA GLY A 96 -25.20 6.15 23.08
C GLY A 96 -25.17 7.30 22.07
N LYS A 97 -24.05 8.03 21.95
CA LYS A 97 -23.84 9.13 21.01
C LYS A 97 -22.68 8.76 20.10
N HIS A 98 -23.00 8.20 18.95
CA HIS A 98 -22.01 7.55 18.09
C HIS A 98 -22.06 8.09 16.67
N ILE A 99 -20.90 8.44 16.15
CA ILE A 99 -20.69 9.00 14.83
C ILE A 99 -19.91 7.97 14.04
N VAL A 100 -20.56 7.41 13.03
CA VAL A 100 -19.85 6.56 12.06
C VAL A 100 -19.08 7.46 11.10
N ASN A 101 -17.81 7.13 10.87
CA ASN A 101 -16.92 7.89 10.02
C ASN A 101 -16.58 7.13 8.75
N ILE A 102 -17.08 7.62 7.62
CA ILE A 102 -16.68 7.19 6.30
C ILE A 102 -15.38 7.91 5.97
N HIS A 103 -14.28 7.31 6.41
CA HIS A 103 -12.96 7.92 6.43
C HIS A 103 -12.21 7.60 5.14
N MET A 104 -11.86 8.61 4.34
CA MET A 104 -11.14 8.55 3.05
C MET A 104 -11.80 7.71 1.95
N ALA A 105 -12.11 6.43 2.23
CA ALA A 105 -12.55 5.43 1.28
C ALA A 105 -11.51 5.19 0.16
N ALA A 106 -10.25 4.99 0.58
CA ALA A 106 -9.05 4.92 -0.26
C ALA A 106 -9.11 3.79 -1.30
N ASN A 107 -9.74 2.67 -0.96
CA ASN A 107 -9.92 1.53 -1.85
C ASN A 107 -10.76 1.84 -3.10
N LEU A 108 -11.58 2.87 -3.05
CA LEU A 108 -12.41 3.31 -4.16
C LEU A 108 -11.70 4.35 -5.05
N GLU A 109 -10.54 4.84 -4.65
CA GLU A 109 -9.85 5.92 -5.36
C GLU A 109 -9.13 5.45 -6.64
N PRO A 110 -8.99 6.34 -7.66
CA PRO A 110 -9.58 7.68 -7.78
C PRO A 110 -10.91 7.69 -8.55
N PHE A 111 -11.43 6.52 -8.92
CA PHE A 111 -12.58 6.37 -9.81
C PHE A 111 -13.87 6.87 -9.15
N ARG A 112 -14.82 7.32 -9.97
CA ARG A 112 -16.15 7.68 -9.49
C ARG A 112 -16.84 6.46 -8.87
N TRP A 113 -17.33 6.63 -7.65
CA TRP A 113 -18.12 5.62 -6.95
C TRP A 113 -19.20 6.34 -6.16
N SER A 114 -20.46 6.07 -6.48
CA SER A 114 -21.62 6.67 -5.83
C SER A 114 -22.83 5.78 -6.06
N VAL A 115 -22.95 4.74 -5.24
CA VAL A 115 -23.94 3.68 -5.43
C VAL A 115 -25.04 3.81 -4.38
N PRO A 116 -26.25 4.26 -4.76
CA PRO A 116 -27.26 4.56 -3.76
C PRO A 116 -27.71 3.39 -2.91
N SER A 117 -27.94 2.20 -3.47
CA SER A 117 -28.37 1.05 -2.64
C SER A 117 -27.28 0.64 -1.65
N TYR A 118 -26.03 0.57 -2.11
CA TYR A 118 -24.89 0.18 -1.27
C TYR A 118 -24.68 1.18 -0.13
N ILE A 119 -24.78 2.49 -0.39
CA ILE A 119 -24.67 3.52 0.64
C ILE A 119 -25.83 3.43 1.64
N GLN A 120 -27.05 3.13 1.16
CA GLN A 120 -28.20 2.90 2.02
C GLN A 120 -27.98 1.70 2.96
N ASP A 121 -27.43 0.59 2.44
CA ASP A 121 -27.09 -0.59 3.22
C ASP A 121 -26.04 -0.26 4.29
N CYS A 122 -24.94 0.43 3.93
CA CYS A 122 -23.90 0.85 4.88
C CYS A 122 -24.46 1.69 6.03
N LEU A 123 -25.38 2.63 5.74
CA LEU A 123 -25.98 3.46 6.78
C LEU A 123 -27.04 2.73 7.60
N SER A 124 -27.77 1.81 6.99
CA SER A 124 -28.71 0.96 7.72
C SER A 124 -27.96 0.11 8.74
N ASP A 125 -26.87 -0.55 8.32
CA ASP A 125 -25.98 -1.31 9.19
C ASP A 125 -25.37 -0.44 10.30
N ALA A 126 -24.85 0.74 9.95
CA ALA A 126 -24.25 1.63 10.95
C ALA A 126 -25.26 2.06 12.03
N VAL A 127 -26.51 2.36 11.63
CA VAL A 127 -27.59 2.71 12.56
C VAL A 127 -28.00 1.52 13.43
N GLU A 128 -28.08 0.31 12.86
CA GLU A 128 -28.32 -0.92 13.62
C GLU A 128 -27.21 -1.18 14.64
N ASN A 129 -25.98 -0.81 14.31
CA ASN A 129 -24.81 -0.85 15.20
C ASN A 129 -24.65 0.39 16.08
N GLY A 130 -25.71 1.20 16.25
CA GLY A 130 -25.79 2.26 17.25
C GLY A 130 -25.33 3.65 16.79
N ALA A 131 -24.97 3.82 15.51
CA ALA A 131 -24.66 5.16 14.97
C ALA A 131 -25.91 6.05 14.93
N ASN A 132 -25.75 7.29 15.36
CA ASN A 132 -26.76 8.35 15.26
C ASN A 132 -26.17 9.69 14.78
N GLY A 133 -24.92 9.66 14.31
CA GLY A 133 -24.28 10.71 13.52
C GLY A 133 -23.46 10.11 12.38
N LEU A 134 -23.20 10.93 11.36
CA LEU A 134 -22.33 10.59 10.23
C LEU A 134 -21.23 11.66 10.09
N HIS A 135 -19.99 11.21 9.98
CA HIS A 135 -18.87 12.01 9.49
C HIS A 135 -18.44 11.46 8.13
N LEU A 136 -18.50 12.28 7.08
CA LEU A 136 -18.25 11.87 5.70
C LEU A 136 -17.02 12.60 5.15
N TYR A 137 -15.99 11.85 4.80
CA TYR A 137 -14.86 12.41 4.06
C TYR A 137 -15.26 12.73 2.61
N PRO A 138 -14.68 13.78 2.02
CA PRO A 138 -14.71 13.94 0.57
C PRO A 138 -13.87 12.82 -0.07
N ARG A 139 -14.03 12.61 -1.38
CA ARG A 139 -13.34 11.53 -2.11
C ARG A 139 -11.83 11.74 -2.24
N LYS A 140 -11.34 12.99 -2.08
CA LYS A 140 -9.92 13.36 -2.13
C LYS A 140 -9.62 14.44 -1.10
N SER A 141 -9.35 14.05 0.15
CA SER A 141 -9.22 14.99 1.27
C SER A 141 -7.96 15.84 1.19
N TRP A 142 -6.83 15.23 0.83
CA TRP A 142 -5.54 15.91 0.76
C TRP A 142 -5.35 16.77 -0.50
N ARG A 143 -6.27 16.67 -1.47
CA ARG A 143 -6.30 17.48 -2.69
C ARG A 143 -7.44 18.49 -2.71
N TRP A 144 -8.11 18.68 -1.58
CA TRP A 144 -9.26 19.59 -1.50
C TRP A 144 -8.92 21.00 -2.01
N PRO A 145 -9.78 21.63 -2.84
CA PRO A 145 -11.12 21.19 -3.26
C PRO A 145 -11.18 20.43 -4.60
N LEU A 146 -10.02 20.08 -5.17
CA LEU A 146 -9.89 19.55 -6.52
C LEU A 146 -9.92 18.01 -6.55
N THR A 147 -10.15 17.47 -7.73
CA THR A 147 -10.25 16.04 -7.99
C THR A 147 -8.88 15.49 -8.44
N SER A 148 -8.83 14.20 -8.79
CA SER A 148 -7.66 13.59 -9.44
C SER A 148 -7.76 13.55 -10.97
N ASP A 149 -8.86 14.07 -11.56
CA ASP A 149 -9.05 14.07 -13.01
C ASP A 149 -8.03 14.99 -13.68
N LEU A 150 -7.45 14.55 -14.80
CA LEU A 150 -6.38 15.24 -15.51
C LEU A 150 -6.85 16.57 -16.14
N ASN A 151 -6.10 17.64 -15.89
CA ASN A 151 -6.36 18.99 -16.41
C ASN A 151 -7.80 19.46 -16.13
N SER A 152 -8.31 19.17 -14.93
CA SER A 152 -9.67 19.50 -14.52
C SER A 152 -9.69 20.49 -13.35
N ASP A 153 -10.38 21.61 -13.53
CA ASP A 153 -10.73 22.56 -12.46
C ASP A 153 -12.08 22.18 -11.79
N GLU A 154 -12.61 20.98 -12.08
CA GLU A 154 -13.86 20.52 -11.49
C GLU A 154 -13.70 20.28 -9.99
N LEU A 155 -14.59 20.92 -9.22
CA LEU A 155 -14.63 20.81 -7.76
C LEU A 155 -15.25 19.48 -7.35
N GLN A 156 -14.78 18.90 -6.24
CA GLN A 156 -15.23 17.57 -5.80
C GLN A 156 -16.74 17.48 -5.60
N TRP A 157 -17.41 18.51 -5.06
CA TRP A 157 -18.87 18.47 -4.90
C TRP A 157 -19.65 18.56 -6.21
N SER A 158 -19.01 19.00 -7.31
CA SER A 158 -19.59 18.96 -8.65
C SER A 158 -19.38 17.59 -9.30
N ARG A 159 -18.16 17.04 -9.20
CA ARG A 159 -17.81 15.71 -9.74
C ARG A 159 -18.53 14.58 -9.00
N ASP A 160 -18.46 14.61 -7.67
CA ASP A 160 -18.92 13.58 -6.76
C ASP A 160 -20.27 14.00 -6.13
N TRP A 161 -21.12 14.73 -6.85
CA TRP A 161 -22.39 15.24 -6.32
C TRP A 161 -23.30 14.12 -5.77
N MET A 162 -23.31 12.95 -6.43
CA MET A 162 -24.08 11.78 -5.99
C MET A 162 -23.54 11.20 -4.68
N TRP A 163 -22.23 11.24 -4.44
CA TRP A 163 -21.62 10.81 -3.19
C TRP A 163 -22.20 11.62 -2.03
N PHE A 164 -22.10 12.94 -2.09
CA PHE A 164 -22.61 13.81 -1.04
C PHE A 164 -24.13 13.70 -0.88
N GLU A 165 -24.87 13.66 -1.99
CA GLU A 165 -26.33 13.56 -1.93
C GLU A 165 -26.82 12.22 -1.36
N ALA A 166 -26.20 11.10 -1.73
CA ALA A 166 -26.62 9.79 -1.26
C ALA A 166 -26.37 9.63 0.24
N TRP A 167 -25.15 9.92 0.69
CA TRP A 167 -24.82 9.87 2.11
C TRP A 167 -25.70 10.82 2.94
N ALA A 168 -25.95 12.05 2.47
CA ALA A 168 -26.85 12.98 3.17
C ALA A 168 -28.31 12.47 3.21
N ARG A 169 -28.81 11.93 2.10
CA ARG A 169 -30.19 11.43 1.98
C ARG A 169 -30.47 10.26 2.92
N TYR A 170 -29.51 9.36 3.05
CA TYR A 170 -29.64 8.18 3.90
C TYR A 170 -29.23 8.45 5.35
N ALA A 171 -28.34 9.42 5.60
CA ALA A 171 -28.11 9.91 6.97
C ALA A 171 -29.37 10.58 7.54
N TRP A 172 -30.15 11.24 6.69
CA TRP A 172 -31.48 11.75 7.07
C TRP A 172 -32.46 10.61 7.39
N ASN A 173 -32.51 9.58 6.54
CA ASN A 173 -33.30 8.39 6.78
C ASN A 173 -32.79 7.22 5.93
N PRO A 174 -32.21 6.16 6.53
CA PRO A 174 -31.78 4.98 5.80
C PRO A 174 -32.94 4.01 5.52
N ASN A 175 -34.05 4.11 6.26
CA ASN A 175 -35.24 3.26 6.10
C ASN A 175 -36.15 3.80 5.00
N ARG A 176 -35.68 3.73 3.75
CA ARG A 176 -36.42 4.14 2.55
C ARG A 176 -36.72 2.93 1.67
N ASN A 177 -37.89 2.93 1.02
CA ASN A 177 -38.27 1.85 0.11
C ASN A 177 -37.42 1.89 -1.16
N GLU A 178 -36.85 0.74 -1.52
CA GLU A 178 -35.92 0.59 -2.66
C GLU A 178 -36.50 1.06 -4.00
N GLU A 179 -37.77 0.73 -4.31
CA GLU A 179 -38.40 1.14 -5.57
C GLU A 179 -38.56 2.66 -5.66
N VAL A 180 -38.91 3.30 -4.54
CA VAL A 180 -39.02 4.77 -4.44
C VAL A 180 -37.64 5.42 -4.58
N GLU A 181 -36.62 4.85 -3.96
CA GLU A 181 -35.24 5.34 -4.08
C GLU A 181 -34.71 5.22 -5.50
N ARG A 182 -34.93 4.07 -6.13
CA ARG A 182 -34.59 3.87 -7.54
C ARG A 182 -35.27 4.91 -8.42
N ALA A 183 -36.57 5.17 -8.23
CA ALA A 183 -37.27 6.20 -8.99
C ALA A 183 -36.69 7.62 -8.78
N TYR A 184 -36.31 7.95 -7.54
CA TYR A 184 -35.69 9.23 -7.20
C TYR A 184 -34.32 9.41 -7.89
N TRP A 185 -33.41 8.45 -7.78
CA TRP A 185 -32.08 8.54 -8.38
C TRP A 185 -32.14 8.60 -9.90
N LEU A 186 -33.07 7.86 -10.47
CA LEU A 186 -33.30 7.91 -11.89
C LEU A 186 -33.83 9.27 -12.36
N GLN A 187 -34.70 9.93 -11.57
CA GLN A 187 -35.11 11.30 -11.85
C GLN A 187 -33.91 12.26 -11.81
N ARG A 188 -33.04 12.16 -10.80
CA ARG A 188 -31.82 12.97 -10.66
C ARG A 188 -30.88 12.80 -11.86
N LEU A 189 -30.59 11.56 -12.22
CA LEU A 189 -29.75 11.22 -13.37
C LEU A 189 -30.37 11.68 -14.69
N THR A 190 -31.69 11.55 -14.85
CA THR A 190 -32.39 12.04 -16.05
C THR A 190 -32.29 13.56 -16.17
N GLN A 191 -32.39 14.29 -15.07
CA GLN A 191 -32.20 15.75 -15.07
C GLN A 191 -30.76 16.14 -15.45
N ARG A 192 -29.76 15.34 -15.05
CA ARG A 192 -28.35 15.60 -15.37
C ARG A 192 -27.98 15.23 -16.81
N PHE A 193 -28.48 14.10 -17.32
CA PHE A 193 -28.03 13.51 -18.59
C PHE A 193 -29.08 13.49 -19.71
N GLY A 194 -30.32 13.89 -19.41
CA GLY A 194 -31.36 14.21 -20.40
C GLY A 194 -32.31 13.06 -20.76
N THR A 195 -31.87 11.80 -20.78
CA THR A 195 -32.76 10.65 -21.06
C THR A 195 -32.91 9.69 -19.89
N ARG A 196 -34.15 9.24 -19.67
CA ARG A 196 -34.51 8.24 -18.66
C ARG A 196 -33.80 6.91 -18.90
N THR A 197 -33.69 6.48 -20.15
CA THR A 197 -33.06 5.20 -20.53
C THR A 197 -31.55 5.21 -20.30
N SER A 198 -30.87 6.33 -20.59
CA SER A 198 -29.45 6.51 -20.24
C SER A 198 -29.25 6.47 -18.72
N ALA A 199 -30.09 7.21 -17.98
CA ALA A 199 -30.07 7.20 -16.52
C ALA A 199 -30.27 5.81 -15.91
N GLU A 200 -31.16 4.98 -16.48
CA GLU A 200 -31.35 3.58 -16.07
C GLU A 200 -30.08 2.76 -16.22
N LYS A 201 -29.45 2.82 -17.39
CA LYS A 201 -28.22 2.06 -17.64
C LYS A 201 -27.05 2.56 -16.81
N LEU A 202 -26.95 3.85 -16.55
CA LEU A 202 -25.91 4.39 -15.67
C LEU A 202 -26.12 3.95 -14.21
N LEU A 203 -27.34 4.03 -13.69
CA LEU A 203 -27.64 3.54 -12.35
C LEU A 203 -27.38 2.03 -12.24
N ASP A 204 -27.85 1.24 -13.21
CA ASP A 204 -27.61 -0.20 -13.21
C ASP A 204 -26.12 -0.53 -13.29
N SER A 205 -25.32 0.25 -14.02
CA SER A 205 -23.85 0.11 -14.04
C SER A 205 -23.25 0.34 -12.65
N MET A 206 -23.64 1.43 -11.97
CA MET A 206 -23.18 1.75 -10.62
C MET A 206 -23.53 0.62 -9.63
N GLU A 207 -24.79 0.16 -9.64
CA GLU A 207 -25.29 -0.89 -8.76
C GLU A 207 -24.60 -2.23 -9.00
N THR A 208 -24.37 -2.60 -10.27
CA THR A 208 -23.68 -3.86 -10.63
C THR A 208 -22.20 -3.82 -10.26
N GLY A 209 -21.54 -2.67 -10.47
CA GLY A 209 -20.12 -2.49 -10.18
C GLY A 209 -19.80 -2.15 -8.72
N ALA A 210 -20.82 -2.02 -7.87
CA ALA A 210 -20.72 -1.42 -6.55
C ALA A 210 -19.68 -2.09 -5.65
N ASP A 211 -19.68 -3.42 -5.65
CA ASP A 211 -18.88 -4.22 -4.75
C ASP A 211 -17.55 -4.65 -5.35
N VAL A 212 -17.20 -4.26 -6.59
CA VAL A 212 -15.98 -4.75 -7.26
C VAL A 212 -14.71 -4.38 -6.49
N LEU A 213 -14.49 -3.09 -6.22
CA LEU A 213 -13.31 -2.64 -5.46
C LEU A 213 -13.40 -2.99 -3.96
N PRO A 214 -14.55 -2.86 -3.27
CA PRO A 214 -14.71 -3.36 -1.91
C PRO A 214 -14.40 -4.87 -1.77
N ALA A 215 -14.86 -5.71 -2.70
CA ALA A 215 -14.64 -7.15 -2.69
C ALA A 215 -13.15 -7.51 -2.79
N ILE A 216 -12.41 -6.86 -3.71
CA ILE A 216 -10.96 -7.03 -3.81
C ILE A 216 -10.30 -6.62 -2.50
N GLN A 217 -10.70 -5.49 -1.92
CA GLN A 217 -10.14 -4.97 -0.67
C GLN A 217 -10.38 -5.89 0.54
N ARG A 218 -11.50 -6.63 0.59
CA ARG A 218 -11.75 -7.63 1.65
C ARG A 218 -10.76 -8.79 1.57
N LEU A 219 -10.35 -9.22 0.38
CA LEU A 219 -9.33 -10.25 0.17
C LEU A 219 -7.89 -9.72 0.31
N VAL A 220 -7.67 -8.48 -0.12
CA VAL A 220 -6.33 -7.89 -0.27
C VAL A 220 -6.13 -6.75 0.70
N TRP A 221 -5.39 -7.00 1.79
CA TRP A 221 -5.03 -5.98 2.79
C TRP A 221 -3.60 -6.20 3.30
N LEU A 222 -2.71 -5.23 3.01
CA LEU A 222 -1.27 -5.35 3.24
C LEU A 222 -0.84 -4.89 4.64
N GLY A 223 -1.40 -5.54 5.67
CA GLY A 223 -0.81 -5.51 7.02
C GLY A 223 -1.17 -4.29 7.88
N ARG A 224 -2.46 -4.12 8.19
CA ARG A 224 -3.01 -3.04 9.03
C ARG A 224 -2.81 -1.62 8.50
N ASP A 225 -2.19 -1.45 7.34
CA ASP A 225 -2.08 -0.16 6.68
C ASP A 225 -3.49 0.32 6.30
N ASN A 226 -3.83 1.50 6.80
CA ASN A 226 -5.07 2.19 6.52
C ASN A 226 -5.15 2.66 5.06
N HIS A 227 -4.04 2.78 4.33
CA HIS A 227 -3.97 3.32 2.97
C HIS A 227 -3.80 2.27 1.86
N THR A 228 -4.34 1.05 2.01
CA THR A 228 -4.30 0.09 0.89
C THR A 228 -5.15 0.59 -0.28
N VAL A 229 -4.49 0.95 -1.39
CA VAL A 229 -5.16 1.38 -2.63
C VAL A 229 -5.14 0.22 -3.62
N VAL A 230 -6.20 -0.60 -3.65
CA VAL A 230 -6.26 -1.79 -4.52
C VAL A 230 -6.06 -1.48 -6.00
N THR A 231 -6.45 -0.29 -6.46
CA THR A 231 -6.25 0.15 -7.86
C THR A 231 -4.77 0.38 -8.21
N ALA A 232 -3.87 0.47 -7.24
CA ALA A 232 -2.43 0.52 -7.44
C ALA A 232 -1.83 -0.83 -7.89
N GLY A 233 -2.59 -1.93 -7.79
CA GLY A 233 -2.09 -3.27 -8.05
C GLY A 233 -1.22 -3.81 -6.91
N ILE A 234 -0.65 -4.99 -7.13
CA ILE A 234 0.06 -5.76 -6.10
C ILE A 234 1.11 -6.68 -6.74
N LYS A 235 2.24 -6.91 -6.04
CA LYS A 235 3.18 -7.99 -6.40
C LYS A 235 2.62 -9.35 -6.04
N LEU A 236 3.04 -10.41 -6.72
CA LEU A 236 2.62 -11.78 -6.48
C LEU A 236 2.84 -12.21 -5.02
N ARG A 237 4.03 -11.92 -4.48
CA ARG A 237 4.37 -12.28 -3.10
C ARG A 237 3.63 -11.46 -2.05
N GLN A 238 3.36 -10.19 -2.35
CA GLN A 238 2.48 -9.36 -1.51
C GLN A 238 1.05 -9.94 -1.48
N LEU A 239 0.56 -10.43 -2.63
CA LEU A 239 -0.75 -11.08 -2.70
C LEU A 239 -0.79 -12.37 -1.88
N GLU A 240 0.23 -13.22 -2.01
CA GLU A 240 0.35 -14.48 -1.25
C GLU A 240 0.27 -14.26 0.28
N HIS A 241 0.91 -13.18 0.76
CA HIS A 241 0.98 -12.84 2.19
C HIS A 241 -0.17 -11.95 2.67
N SER A 242 -1.13 -11.61 1.81
CA SER A 242 -2.28 -10.80 2.22
C SER A 242 -3.25 -11.63 3.06
N SER A 243 -3.53 -11.15 4.27
CA SER A 243 -4.52 -11.78 5.18
C SER A 243 -5.96 -11.39 4.86
N GLY A 244 -6.17 -10.34 4.06
CA GLY A 244 -7.46 -9.66 3.95
C GLY A 244 -7.88 -9.00 5.26
N ILE A 245 -9.07 -8.42 5.28
CA ILE A 245 -9.62 -7.69 6.44
C ILE A 245 -10.20 -8.69 7.45
N PRO A 246 -9.62 -8.87 8.65
CA PRO A 246 -9.95 -9.98 9.54
C PRO A 246 -11.29 -9.80 10.28
N PHE A 247 -11.76 -8.56 10.45
CA PHE A 247 -12.99 -8.24 11.20
C PHE A 247 -14.24 -8.12 10.31
N LEU A 248 -14.09 -8.22 8.99
CA LEU A 248 -15.22 -8.28 8.06
C LEU A 248 -15.33 -9.70 7.53
N GLU A 249 -16.53 -10.28 7.57
CA GLU A 249 -16.76 -11.60 7.02
C GLU A 249 -16.58 -11.61 5.49
N LEU A 250 -16.09 -12.74 4.98
CA LEU A 250 -16.14 -13.07 3.56
C LEU A 250 -17.17 -14.17 3.41
N GLU A 251 -18.38 -13.80 3.01
CA GLU A 251 -19.45 -14.77 2.76
C GLU A 251 -18.98 -15.80 1.72
N ASP A 252 -19.08 -17.07 2.10
CA ASP A 252 -18.77 -18.25 1.28
C ASP A 252 -17.37 -18.33 0.65
N CYS A 253 -16.41 -17.47 1.01
CA CYS A 253 -15.06 -17.43 0.43
C CYS A 253 -13.94 -17.63 1.46
N GLU A 254 -12.99 -18.51 1.14
CA GLU A 254 -11.78 -18.69 1.94
C GLU A 254 -10.85 -17.47 1.88
N ARG A 255 -10.01 -17.31 2.91
CA ARG A 255 -8.91 -16.32 2.89
C ARG A 255 -7.72 -16.87 2.12
N ILE A 256 -6.90 -15.99 1.55
CA ILE A 256 -5.71 -16.34 0.77
C ILE A 256 -4.79 -17.31 1.53
N PRO A 257 -4.43 -17.10 2.81
CA PRO A 257 -3.52 -18.02 3.51
C PRO A 257 -4.10 -19.44 3.65
N VAL A 258 -5.42 -19.57 3.86
CA VAL A 258 -6.10 -20.88 3.97
C VAL A 258 -6.11 -21.58 2.62
N TRP A 259 -6.43 -20.85 1.55
CA TRP A 259 -6.43 -21.37 0.19
C TRP A 259 -5.03 -21.82 -0.26
N MET A 260 -3.99 -21.02 0.05
CA MET A 260 -2.60 -21.36 -0.28
C MET A 260 -2.10 -22.60 0.48
N GLU A 261 -2.48 -22.74 1.75
CA GLU A 261 -2.16 -23.95 2.52
C GLU A 261 -2.84 -25.20 1.92
N ALA A 262 -4.10 -25.07 1.50
CA ALA A 262 -4.81 -26.16 0.84
C ALA A 262 -4.10 -26.61 -0.45
N ILE A 263 -3.72 -25.66 -1.32
CA ILE A 263 -2.96 -25.97 -2.55
C ILE A 263 -1.64 -26.66 -2.22
N ARG A 264 -0.88 -26.14 -1.25
CA ARG A 264 0.43 -26.70 -0.85
C ARG A 264 0.33 -28.10 -0.27
N SER A 265 -0.74 -28.38 0.45
CA SER A 265 -1.04 -29.69 0.99
C SER A 265 -1.69 -30.65 -0.02
N GLY A 266 -1.88 -30.24 -1.29
CA GLY A 266 -2.58 -31.03 -2.30
C GLY A 266 -4.06 -31.27 -1.99
N GLN A 267 -4.64 -30.43 -1.13
CA GLN A 267 -6.04 -30.46 -0.73
C GLN A 267 -6.86 -29.50 -1.59
N LYS A 268 -8.18 -29.75 -1.67
CA LYS A 268 -9.11 -28.80 -2.29
C LYS A 268 -9.59 -27.79 -1.26
N SER A 269 -9.95 -26.59 -1.70
CA SER A 269 -10.71 -25.64 -0.90
C SER A 269 -11.97 -26.30 -0.31
N SER A 270 -12.23 -25.98 0.94
CA SER A 270 -13.43 -26.39 1.68
C SER A 270 -14.66 -25.53 1.35
N GLY A 271 -14.45 -24.30 0.86
CA GLY A 271 -15.47 -23.38 0.35
C GLY A 271 -15.10 -22.80 -1.02
N ARG A 272 -15.68 -21.63 -1.37
CA ARG A 272 -15.28 -20.90 -2.59
C ARG A 272 -13.84 -20.44 -2.46
N SER A 273 -13.02 -20.71 -3.47
CA SER A 273 -11.65 -20.23 -3.47
C SER A 273 -11.61 -18.71 -3.75
N PRO A 274 -10.55 -18.00 -3.29
CA PRO A 274 -10.29 -16.62 -3.72
C PRO A 274 -10.26 -16.44 -5.25
N LEU A 275 -9.81 -17.48 -5.97
CA LEU A 275 -9.78 -17.48 -7.43
C LEU A 275 -11.19 -17.49 -8.04
N ASP A 276 -12.06 -18.40 -7.60
CA ASP A 276 -13.46 -18.44 -8.04
C ASP A 276 -14.18 -17.15 -7.67
N PHE A 277 -13.92 -16.63 -6.47
CA PHE A 277 -14.46 -15.36 -6.01
C PHE A 277 -14.08 -14.21 -6.94
N MET A 278 -12.81 -14.12 -7.33
CA MET A 278 -12.36 -13.09 -8.26
C MET A 278 -12.93 -13.25 -9.67
N GLY A 279 -13.23 -14.48 -10.10
CA GLY A 279 -13.94 -14.72 -11.35
C GLY A 279 -15.30 -14.02 -11.40
N GLU A 280 -16.10 -14.14 -10.34
CA GLU A 280 -17.38 -13.42 -10.23
C GLU A 280 -17.21 -11.90 -10.14
N VAL A 281 -16.20 -11.43 -9.42
CA VAL A 281 -15.89 -9.99 -9.34
C VAL A 281 -15.58 -9.41 -10.72
N VAL A 282 -14.86 -10.14 -11.58
CA VAL A 282 -14.60 -9.74 -12.96
C VAL A 282 -15.89 -9.72 -13.80
N LEU A 283 -16.74 -10.73 -13.68
CA LEU A 283 -18.03 -10.77 -14.40
C LEU A 283 -18.91 -9.57 -14.04
N ASN A 284 -18.99 -9.21 -12.77
CA ASN A 284 -19.73 -8.02 -12.32
C ASN A 284 -19.13 -6.73 -12.89
N ALA A 285 -17.79 -6.62 -12.95
CA ALA A 285 -17.12 -5.47 -13.53
C ALA A 285 -17.32 -5.36 -15.06
N GLU A 286 -17.37 -6.48 -15.77
CA GLU A 286 -17.67 -6.53 -17.21
C GLU A 286 -19.11 -6.13 -17.52
N ASP A 287 -20.08 -6.62 -16.74
CA ASP A 287 -21.48 -6.26 -16.88
C ASP A 287 -21.71 -4.77 -16.54
N ALA A 288 -21.06 -4.26 -15.48
CA ALA A 288 -21.07 -2.85 -15.13
C ALA A 288 -20.52 -1.95 -16.27
N LEU A 289 -19.44 -2.37 -16.93
CA LEU A 289 -18.88 -1.68 -18.09
C LEU A 289 -19.85 -1.70 -19.29
N GLN A 290 -20.45 -2.84 -19.61
CA GLN A 290 -21.43 -2.94 -20.70
C GLN A 290 -22.60 -1.99 -20.47
N LYS A 291 -23.11 -1.91 -19.24
CA LYS A 291 -24.17 -0.98 -18.85
C LYS A 291 -23.72 0.49 -18.96
N ALA A 292 -22.50 0.83 -18.56
CA ALA A 292 -21.96 2.19 -18.70
C ALA A 292 -21.84 2.61 -20.18
N SER A 293 -21.34 1.74 -21.05
CA SER A 293 -21.27 1.98 -22.50
C SER A 293 -22.66 2.21 -23.09
N LEU A 294 -23.64 1.36 -22.76
CA LEU A 294 -25.03 1.55 -23.18
C LEU A 294 -25.63 2.86 -22.66
N ALA A 295 -25.31 3.27 -21.43
CA ALA A 295 -25.78 4.53 -20.88
C ALA A 295 -25.31 5.72 -21.72
N ARG A 296 -24.04 5.71 -22.16
CA ARG A 296 -23.47 6.74 -23.02
C ARG A 296 -24.10 6.74 -24.41
N GLU A 297 -24.28 5.57 -25.03
CA GLU A 297 -24.89 5.44 -26.35
C GLU A 297 -26.34 5.96 -26.38
N LEU A 298 -27.09 5.76 -25.30
CA LEU A 298 -28.50 6.13 -25.18
C LEU A 298 -28.73 7.55 -24.64
N ALA A 299 -27.66 8.31 -24.38
CA ALA A 299 -27.75 9.68 -23.90
C ALA A 299 -28.25 10.64 -24.99
N LEU A 300 -28.96 11.71 -24.62
CA LEU A 300 -29.34 12.77 -25.58
C LEU A 300 -28.11 13.43 -26.21
N ASN A 301 -27.03 13.52 -25.44
CA ASN A 301 -25.73 13.99 -25.91
C ASN A 301 -24.68 12.88 -25.67
N PRO A 302 -24.45 11.97 -26.64
CA PRO A 302 -23.41 10.94 -26.54
C PRO A 302 -21.98 11.51 -26.44
N ALA A 303 -21.79 12.79 -26.76
CA ALA A 303 -20.54 13.54 -26.57
C ALA A 303 -20.43 14.17 -25.16
N SER A 304 -21.32 13.80 -24.22
CA SER A 304 -21.22 14.19 -22.82
C SER A 304 -19.87 13.73 -22.23
N LYS A 305 -19.05 14.70 -21.81
CA LYS A 305 -17.76 14.43 -21.17
C LYS A 305 -17.92 13.62 -19.89
N GLU A 306 -18.93 13.93 -19.07
CA GLU A 306 -19.17 13.24 -17.79
C GLU A 306 -19.56 11.78 -17.99
N LEU A 307 -20.42 11.46 -18.96
CA LEU A 307 -20.78 10.06 -19.27
C LEU A 307 -19.60 9.26 -19.83
N ALA A 308 -18.77 9.89 -20.67
CA ALA A 308 -17.54 9.25 -21.15
C ALA A 308 -16.55 8.95 -20.01
N LEU A 309 -16.50 9.81 -18.99
CA LEU A 309 -15.68 9.57 -17.80
C LEU A 309 -16.25 8.44 -16.93
N TRP A 310 -17.58 8.35 -16.76
CA TRP A 310 -18.20 7.19 -16.07
C TRP A 310 -17.89 5.86 -16.76
N GLU A 311 -17.97 5.81 -18.09
CA GLU A 311 -17.58 4.62 -18.86
C GLU A 311 -16.08 4.30 -18.72
N SER A 312 -15.22 5.33 -18.76
CA SER A 312 -13.78 5.17 -18.56
C SER A 312 -13.46 4.63 -17.16
N ASP A 313 -14.14 5.12 -16.13
CA ASP A 313 -14.00 4.66 -14.75
C ASP A 313 -14.46 3.20 -14.61
N ALA A 314 -15.59 2.81 -15.20
CA ALA A 314 -16.03 1.42 -15.23
C ALA A 314 -15.02 0.50 -15.94
N LYS A 315 -14.41 0.98 -17.03
CA LYS A 315 -13.34 0.25 -17.73
C LYS A 315 -12.09 0.08 -16.86
N ALA A 316 -11.70 1.12 -16.12
CA ALA A 316 -10.56 1.08 -15.22
C ALA A 316 -10.80 0.13 -14.03
N VAL A 317 -12.01 0.11 -13.48
CA VAL A 317 -12.44 -0.86 -12.45
C VAL A 317 -12.38 -2.30 -13.00
N ARG A 318 -12.88 -2.54 -14.22
CA ARG A 318 -12.79 -3.86 -14.87
C ARG A 318 -11.34 -4.30 -15.09
N LEU A 319 -10.47 -3.41 -15.56
CA LEU A 319 -9.04 -3.72 -15.74
C LEU A 319 -8.37 -4.02 -14.40
N THR A 320 -8.73 -3.30 -13.33
CA THR A 320 -8.26 -3.59 -11.97
C THR A 320 -8.69 -4.99 -11.53
N ALA A 321 -9.98 -5.34 -11.65
CA ALA A 321 -10.48 -6.67 -11.30
C ALA A 321 -9.80 -7.79 -12.10
N LYS A 322 -9.65 -7.60 -13.41
CA LYS A 322 -8.98 -8.57 -14.29
C LYS A 322 -7.51 -8.75 -13.92
N PHE A 323 -6.80 -7.66 -13.59
CA PHE A 323 -5.42 -7.74 -13.10
C PHE A 323 -5.31 -8.65 -11.87
N TYR A 324 -6.20 -8.49 -10.89
CA TYR A 324 -6.20 -9.36 -9.70
C TYR A 324 -6.54 -10.80 -10.06
N LEU A 325 -7.53 -11.05 -10.92
CA LEU A 325 -7.84 -12.42 -11.37
C LEU A 325 -6.62 -13.11 -11.98
N GLU A 326 -5.90 -12.45 -12.89
CA GLU A 326 -4.67 -12.98 -13.49
C GLU A 326 -3.57 -13.19 -12.42
N LYS A 327 -3.47 -12.30 -11.42
CA LYS A 327 -2.55 -12.50 -10.28
C LYS A 327 -2.92 -13.70 -9.42
N PHE A 328 -4.19 -13.96 -9.16
CA PHE A 328 -4.66 -15.15 -8.45
C PHE A 328 -4.38 -16.43 -9.25
N GLN A 329 -4.61 -16.41 -10.56
CA GLN A 329 -4.27 -17.54 -11.44
C GLN A 329 -2.76 -17.80 -11.49
N ALA A 330 -1.96 -16.74 -11.54
CA ALA A 330 -0.51 -16.83 -11.45
C ALA A 330 -0.07 -17.39 -10.08
N LEU A 331 -0.71 -16.98 -8.99
CA LEU A 331 -0.38 -17.43 -7.63
C LEU A 331 -0.68 -18.92 -7.45
N GLU A 332 -1.84 -19.39 -7.91
CA GLU A 332 -2.17 -20.82 -7.92
C GLU A 332 -1.14 -21.62 -8.73
N ALA A 333 -0.85 -21.18 -9.96
CA ALA A 333 0.10 -21.85 -10.84
C ALA A 333 1.52 -21.86 -10.26
N HIS A 334 1.94 -20.77 -9.59
CA HIS A 334 3.22 -20.69 -8.89
C HIS A 334 3.31 -21.72 -7.76
N ALA A 335 2.28 -21.82 -6.92
CA ALA A 335 2.25 -22.81 -5.85
C ALA A 335 2.26 -24.26 -6.38
N LEU A 336 1.56 -24.53 -7.49
CA LEU A 336 1.62 -25.83 -8.15
C LEU A 336 3.02 -26.12 -8.72
N TRP A 337 3.67 -25.11 -9.32
CA TRP A 337 5.04 -25.23 -9.83
C TRP A 337 6.05 -25.54 -8.72
N GLU A 338 5.93 -24.92 -7.54
CA GLU A 338 6.78 -25.19 -6.38
C GLU A 338 6.64 -26.63 -5.86
N ASN A 339 5.43 -27.20 -5.91
CA ASN A 339 5.11 -28.51 -5.33
C ASN A 339 5.18 -29.69 -6.31
N SER A 340 5.34 -29.42 -7.61
CA SER A 340 5.32 -30.44 -8.66
C SER A 340 6.72 -30.84 -9.13
N SER A 341 6.81 -31.95 -9.87
CA SER A 341 8.05 -32.38 -10.53
C SER A 341 7.77 -32.87 -11.95
N GLY A 342 8.81 -32.95 -12.79
CA GLY A 342 8.70 -33.40 -14.17
C GLY A 342 7.75 -32.54 -15.01
N VAL A 343 6.92 -33.18 -15.83
CA VAL A 343 6.00 -32.53 -16.79
C VAL A 343 4.96 -31.65 -16.09
N GLU A 344 4.46 -32.06 -14.91
CA GLU A 344 3.49 -31.27 -14.16
C GLU A 344 4.09 -29.94 -13.72
N ARG A 345 5.37 -29.95 -13.32
CA ARG A 345 6.10 -28.72 -12.99
C ARG A 345 6.27 -27.83 -14.23
N GLU A 346 6.65 -28.39 -15.37
CA GLU A 346 6.82 -27.64 -16.61
C GLU A 346 5.52 -26.93 -17.01
N LEU A 347 4.41 -27.65 -17.05
CA LEU A 347 3.09 -27.10 -17.37
C LEU A 347 2.62 -26.03 -16.36
N ALA A 348 2.86 -26.25 -15.06
CA ALA A 348 2.55 -25.26 -14.04
C ALA A 348 3.41 -23.98 -14.20
N GLY A 349 4.68 -24.14 -14.58
CA GLY A 349 5.59 -23.03 -14.87
C GLY A 349 5.16 -22.21 -16.09
N GLU A 350 4.76 -22.87 -17.18
CA GLU A 350 4.20 -22.20 -18.38
C GLU A 350 2.93 -21.42 -18.05
N ARG A 351 2.00 -22.04 -17.31
CA ARG A 351 0.76 -21.38 -16.85
C ARG A 351 1.06 -20.18 -15.95
N PHE A 352 2.02 -20.33 -15.02
CA PHE A 352 2.42 -19.26 -14.13
C PHE A 352 2.94 -18.04 -14.91
N LEU A 353 3.88 -18.25 -15.85
CA LEU A 353 4.38 -17.16 -16.68
C LEU A 353 3.29 -16.53 -17.55
N ALA A 354 2.40 -17.34 -18.13
CA ALA A 354 1.30 -16.84 -18.96
C ALA A 354 0.39 -15.89 -18.18
N HIS A 355 -0.07 -16.30 -16.99
CA HIS A 355 -0.94 -15.47 -16.16
C HIS A 355 -0.22 -14.27 -15.54
N LEU A 356 1.04 -14.43 -15.13
CA LEU A 356 1.82 -13.30 -14.63
C LEU A 356 2.02 -12.24 -15.73
N GLN A 357 2.31 -12.67 -16.96
CA GLN A 357 2.41 -11.79 -18.11
C GLN A 357 1.08 -11.12 -18.44
N ALA A 358 -0.03 -11.87 -18.47
CA ALA A 358 -1.37 -11.33 -18.70
C ALA A 358 -1.77 -10.29 -17.64
N SER A 359 -1.34 -10.47 -16.38
CA SER A 359 -1.54 -9.47 -15.33
C SER A 359 -0.80 -8.17 -15.67
N VAL A 360 0.47 -8.22 -16.06
CA VAL A 360 1.27 -7.03 -16.42
C VAL A 360 0.71 -6.34 -17.66
N GLU A 361 0.26 -7.09 -18.65
CA GLU A 361 -0.39 -6.56 -19.86
C GLU A 361 -1.71 -5.86 -19.52
N THR A 362 -2.53 -6.47 -18.66
CA THR A 362 -3.77 -5.84 -18.17
C THR A 362 -3.47 -4.55 -17.38
N PHE A 363 -2.42 -4.54 -16.57
CA PHE A 363 -2.00 -3.33 -15.84
C PHE A 363 -1.43 -2.26 -16.78
N ARG A 364 -0.79 -2.64 -17.89
CA ARG A 364 -0.36 -1.72 -18.93
C ARG A 364 -1.56 -1.06 -19.60
N GLU A 365 -2.60 -1.83 -19.96
CA GLU A 365 -3.86 -1.27 -20.49
C GLU A 365 -4.50 -0.29 -19.50
N LEU A 366 -4.50 -0.61 -18.20
CA LEU A 366 -4.97 0.29 -17.15
C LEU A 366 -4.13 1.57 -17.11
N THR A 367 -2.81 1.44 -17.17
CA THR A 367 -1.86 2.56 -17.16
C THR A 367 -2.06 3.50 -18.35
N GLU A 368 -2.25 2.93 -19.55
CA GLU A 368 -2.54 3.69 -20.77
C GLU A 368 -3.86 4.45 -20.62
N LEU A 369 -4.92 3.77 -20.16
CA LEU A 369 -6.22 4.40 -19.93
C LEU A 369 -6.14 5.55 -18.92
N THR A 370 -5.51 5.32 -17.77
CA THR A 370 -5.47 6.32 -16.68
C THR A 370 -4.56 7.49 -17.02
N SER A 371 -3.51 7.29 -17.82
CA SER A 371 -2.64 8.39 -18.28
C SER A 371 -3.37 9.47 -19.09
N LEU A 372 -4.53 9.12 -19.68
CA LEU A 372 -5.37 10.04 -20.43
C LEU A 372 -6.35 10.82 -19.53
N HIS A 373 -6.58 10.36 -18.31
CA HIS A 373 -7.73 10.79 -17.50
C HIS A 373 -7.39 11.21 -16.07
N TYR A 374 -6.23 10.83 -15.54
CA TYR A 374 -5.89 11.02 -14.12
C TYR A 374 -4.48 11.59 -13.91
N GLU A 375 -4.35 12.50 -12.95
CA GLU A 375 -3.05 12.99 -12.46
C GLU A 375 -2.44 12.09 -11.38
N SER A 376 -3.29 11.43 -10.59
CA SER A 376 -2.86 10.51 -9.53
C SER A 376 -3.94 9.50 -9.17
N LEU A 377 -3.52 8.31 -8.72
CA LEU A 377 -4.34 7.25 -8.16
C LEU A 377 -4.75 7.54 -6.70
N SER A 378 -3.88 8.15 -5.89
CA SER A 378 -4.15 8.52 -4.48
C SER A 378 -4.24 10.05 -4.28
N ASP A 379 -4.93 10.52 -3.24
CA ASP A 379 -4.90 11.92 -2.79
C ASP A 379 -3.69 12.27 -1.91
N VAL A 380 -3.07 11.30 -1.24
CA VAL A 380 -1.90 11.54 -0.41
C VAL A 380 -0.70 11.85 -1.31
N SER A 381 -0.16 13.06 -1.21
CA SER A 381 1.11 13.39 -1.84
C SER A 381 2.25 12.76 -1.05
N ALA A 382 2.65 11.53 -1.38
CA ALA A 382 3.90 10.99 -0.85
C ALA A 382 5.08 11.67 -1.55
N TRP A 383 5.62 12.68 -0.88
CA TRP A 383 7.02 13.02 -1.08
C TRP A 383 7.83 11.90 -0.45
N TYR A 384 8.61 11.19 -1.26
CA TYR A 384 9.62 10.31 -0.69
C TYR A 384 10.64 11.20 0.00
N PRO A 385 10.73 11.13 1.34
CA PRO A 385 11.40 12.16 2.15
C PRO A 385 12.86 12.35 1.76
N GLU A 386 13.54 11.28 1.32
CA GLU A 386 14.98 11.30 1.05
C GLU A 386 15.34 11.68 -0.40
N ARG A 387 14.45 11.43 -1.36
CA ARG A 387 14.65 11.71 -2.80
C ARG A 387 14.12 13.08 -3.17
N LEU A 388 13.33 13.71 -2.28
CA LEU A 388 12.55 14.90 -2.58
C LEU A 388 11.81 14.73 -3.91
N GLN A 389 11.33 13.51 -4.15
CA GLN A 389 10.64 13.12 -5.36
C GLN A 389 9.24 12.66 -4.96
N LYS A 390 8.25 13.08 -5.74
CA LYS A 390 6.90 12.51 -5.67
C LYS A 390 6.99 11.06 -6.15
N VAL A 391 6.77 10.09 -5.27
CA VAL A 391 6.70 8.67 -5.68
C VAL A 391 5.63 7.94 -4.88
N PRO A 392 4.91 7.03 -5.56
CA PRO A 392 4.32 7.24 -6.88
C PRO A 392 3.23 8.32 -6.75
N TYR A 393 2.29 8.47 -7.65
CA TYR A 393 1.06 7.71 -7.52
C TYR A 393 0.34 7.79 -8.86
N HIS A 394 1.05 7.61 -9.97
CA HIS A 394 0.39 7.24 -11.22
C HIS A 394 0.74 5.79 -11.57
N TRP A 395 -0.13 5.12 -12.30
CA TRP A 395 0.08 3.75 -12.74
C TRP A 395 1.36 3.58 -13.57
N THR A 396 1.81 4.65 -14.24
CA THR A 396 3.09 4.71 -14.99
C THR A 396 4.31 4.52 -14.11
N ASP A 397 4.22 4.86 -12.82
CA ASP A 397 5.31 4.68 -11.86
C ASP A 397 5.36 3.25 -11.33
N ILE A 398 4.21 2.56 -11.33
CA ILE A 398 4.05 1.20 -10.79
C ILE A 398 4.32 0.15 -11.87
N LEU A 399 3.93 0.41 -13.12
CA LEU A 399 4.10 -0.53 -14.22
C LEU A 399 5.54 -1.06 -14.34
N PRO A 400 6.61 -0.25 -14.27
CA PRO A 400 7.99 -0.75 -14.31
C PRO A 400 8.34 -1.72 -13.16
N ILE A 401 7.69 -1.59 -12.00
CA ILE A 401 7.89 -2.48 -10.85
C ILE A 401 7.30 -3.86 -11.16
N LEU A 402 6.12 -3.90 -11.77
CA LEU A 402 5.43 -5.14 -12.16
C LEU A 402 6.10 -5.81 -13.37
N GLU A 403 6.60 -5.02 -14.33
CA GLU A 403 7.43 -5.51 -15.44
C GLU A 403 8.70 -6.18 -14.91
N ASN A 404 9.40 -5.54 -13.97
CA ASN A 404 10.60 -6.12 -13.37
C ASN A 404 10.30 -7.41 -12.59
N GLU A 405 9.16 -7.48 -11.88
CA GLU A 405 8.72 -8.73 -11.26
C GLU A 405 8.56 -9.85 -12.28
N LEU A 406 7.88 -9.59 -13.41
CA LEU A 406 7.71 -10.55 -14.49
C LEU A 406 9.04 -11.00 -15.09
N GLU A 407 9.98 -10.08 -15.36
CA GLU A 407 11.29 -10.43 -15.92
C GLU A 407 12.08 -11.35 -15.00
N VAL A 408 12.02 -11.12 -13.68
CA VAL A 408 12.72 -11.97 -12.71
C VAL A 408 12.13 -13.39 -12.70
N TYR A 409 10.80 -13.53 -12.63
CA TYR A 409 10.18 -14.86 -12.70
C TYR A 409 10.42 -15.54 -14.05
N ARG A 410 10.34 -14.80 -15.16
CA ARG A 410 10.64 -15.34 -16.50
C ARG A 410 12.03 -15.96 -16.56
N ARG A 411 13.03 -15.30 -15.98
CA ARG A 411 14.41 -15.83 -15.90
C ARG A 411 14.52 -17.06 -15.00
N ASP A 412 13.87 -17.05 -13.84
CA ASP A 412 13.86 -18.19 -12.92
C ASP A 412 13.24 -19.45 -13.57
N LEU A 413 12.22 -19.28 -14.42
CA LEU A 413 11.51 -20.36 -15.09
C LEU A 413 12.14 -20.81 -16.41
N SER A 414 12.74 -19.91 -17.17
CA SER A 414 13.26 -20.24 -18.49
C SER A 414 14.47 -21.16 -18.45
N GLN A 415 15.24 -21.19 -17.35
CA GLN A 415 16.52 -21.91 -17.23
C GLN A 415 17.42 -21.79 -18.49
N THR A 416 17.25 -20.74 -19.28
CA THR A 416 17.93 -20.57 -20.57
C THR A 416 19.30 -19.98 -20.33
N SER A 417 20.28 -20.60 -20.98
CA SER A 417 21.71 -20.55 -20.72
C SER A 417 22.44 -19.27 -21.13
N GLU A 418 21.81 -18.10 -21.09
CA GLU A 418 22.61 -16.88 -21.02
C GLU A 418 23.08 -16.74 -19.57
N ALA A 419 24.25 -17.32 -19.30
CA ALA A 419 24.91 -17.15 -18.02
C ALA A 419 25.01 -15.64 -17.74
N LEU A 420 24.30 -15.19 -16.70
CA LEU A 420 24.36 -13.80 -16.25
C LEU A 420 25.84 -13.42 -16.13
N SER A 421 26.19 -12.29 -16.73
CA SER A 421 27.59 -11.90 -16.78
C SER A 421 28.11 -11.67 -15.36
N GLU A 422 29.13 -12.43 -14.96
CA GLU A 422 29.94 -12.16 -13.77
C GLU A 422 30.96 -11.04 -14.01
N LYS A 423 30.98 -10.44 -15.19
CA LYS A 423 31.87 -9.30 -15.45
C LYS A 423 31.35 -8.07 -14.69
N PRO A 424 32.19 -7.42 -13.87
CA PRO A 424 31.83 -6.17 -13.22
C PRO A 424 31.65 -5.08 -14.29
N ALA A 425 30.39 -4.72 -14.55
CA ALA A 425 30.01 -3.80 -15.63
C ALA A 425 29.32 -2.54 -15.11
N PHE A 426 28.79 -2.59 -13.89
CA PHE A 426 28.03 -1.50 -13.29
C PHE A 426 28.81 -0.87 -12.13
N PRO A 427 28.71 0.45 -11.92
CA PRO A 427 29.40 1.14 -10.83
C PRO A 427 28.80 0.79 -9.45
N GLY A 428 29.64 0.84 -8.41
CA GLY A 428 29.26 0.58 -7.02
C GLY A 428 29.04 -0.89 -6.69
N TRP A 429 28.89 -1.21 -5.41
CA TRP A 429 28.37 -2.51 -4.97
C TRP A 429 26.85 -2.48 -4.89
N VAL A 430 26.20 -3.63 -5.07
CA VAL A 430 24.75 -3.77 -4.93
C VAL A 430 24.45 -4.50 -3.63
N GLY A 431 23.42 -4.08 -2.90
CA GLY A 431 23.12 -4.66 -1.61
C GLY A 431 21.66 -4.60 -1.22
N LEU A 432 21.39 -5.19 -0.07
CA LEU A 432 20.11 -5.32 0.58
C LEU A 432 20.22 -4.76 1.98
N TRP A 433 19.18 -4.06 2.45
CA TRP A 433 19.10 -3.60 3.82
C TRP A 433 17.85 -4.13 4.51
N TYR A 434 17.97 -4.29 5.82
CA TYR A 434 17.01 -4.98 6.66
C TYR A 434 16.68 -4.10 7.86
N GLY A 435 15.41 -4.00 8.21
CA GLY A 435 14.91 -3.21 9.34
C GLY A 435 15.18 -3.86 10.70
N ASP A 436 15.91 -4.97 10.72
CA ASP A 436 16.34 -5.68 11.91
C ASP A 436 17.83 -6.05 11.79
N PRO A 437 18.51 -6.28 12.93
CA PRO A 437 19.83 -6.91 12.94
C PRO A 437 19.77 -8.32 12.35
N ASP A 438 20.92 -8.81 11.89
CA ASP A 438 21.10 -10.19 11.41
C ASP A 438 20.25 -10.59 10.18
N LEU A 439 19.99 -9.65 9.26
CA LEU A 439 19.37 -9.89 7.96
C LEU A 439 17.94 -10.48 8.00
N LYS A 440 17.16 -10.17 9.04
CA LYS A 440 15.84 -10.81 9.27
C LYS A 440 14.68 -10.16 8.53
N SER A 441 14.52 -8.84 8.59
CA SER A 441 13.40 -8.12 7.98
C SER A 441 13.87 -7.34 6.76
N LEU A 442 13.84 -7.94 5.56
CA LEU A 442 14.26 -7.26 4.33
C LEU A 442 13.39 -6.03 4.07
N LYS A 443 14.00 -4.88 3.79
CA LYS A 443 13.30 -3.62 3.55
C LYS A 443 13.56 -3.04 2.16
N GLY A 444 14.71 -3.30 1.56
CA GLY A 444 14.92 -2.87 0.18
C GLY A 444 16.32 -3.09 -0.37
N LYS A 445 16.46 -2.69 -1.63
CA LYS A 445 17.74 -2.63 -2.36
C LYS A 445 18.46 -1.34 -2.07
N GLU A 446 19.77 -1.37 -2.08
CA GLU A 446 20.59 -0.17 -2.17
C GLU A 446 21.86 -0.41 -2.99
N TYR A 447 22.49 0.69 -3.41
CA TYR A 447 23.76 0.67 -4.13
C TYR A 447 24.79 1.47 -3.35
N LEU A 448 25.94 0.86 -3.10
CA LEU A 448 27.06 1.45 -2.41
C LEU A 448 28.07 2.00 -3.44
N ASN A 449 27.86 3.24 -3.87
CA ASN A 449 28.75 3.92 -4.83
C ASN A 449 30.03 4.46 -4.18
N SER A 450 30.09 4.49 -2.85
CA SER A 450 31.24 4.89 -2.04
C SER A 450 31.26 4.05 -0.78
N VAL A 451 32.44 3.65 -0.34
CA VAL A 451 32.68 2.97 0.95
C VAL A 451 33.20 3.93 2.01
N GLN A 452 32.88 5.22 1.86
CA GLN A 452 32.99 6.26 2.88
C GLN A 452 31.58 6.67 3.27
N VAL A 453 30.95 5.87 4.12
CA VAL A 453 29.54 6.01 4.44
C VAL A 453 29.35 6.37 5.90
N ASP A 454 28.67 7.49 6.10
CA ASP A 454 28.09 7.90 7.37
C ASP A 454 26.57 7.86 7.19
N TRP A 455 25.92 6.83 7.73
CA TRP A 455 24.46 6.78 7.67
C TRP A 455 23.91 7.80 8.69
N PRO A 456 23.15 8.82 8.25
CA PRO A 456 22.62 9.84 9.16
C PRO A 456 21.72 9.16 10.20
N LEU A 457 21.89 9.45 11.50
CA LEU A 457 21.02 8.91 12.55
C LEU A 457 20.45 10.01 13.45
N PRO A 458 19.15 9.97 13.80
CA PRO A 458 18.15 8.98 13.35
C PRO A 458 17.80 9.19 11.86
N ASN A 459 18.06 8.19 11.01
CA ASN A 459 17.44 8.15 9.69
C ASN A 459 16.01 7.70 9.94
N GLN A 460 15.04 8.43 9.39
CA GLN A 460 13.63 8.07 9.52
C GLN A 460 13.35 6.64 9.01
N ASP A 461 14.21 6.11 8.13
CA ASP A 461 13.95 4.86 7.41
C ASP A 461 14.56 3.60 8.05
N ARG A 462 15.65 3.71 8.83
CA ARG A 462 16.34 2.53 9.43
C ARG A 462 16.22 2.42 10.94
N GLY A 463 15.72 3.46 11.61
CA GLY A 463 15.63 3.48 13.07
C GLY A 463 16.97 3.24 13.76
N SER A 464 16.94 2.62 14.94
CA SER A 464 18.15 2.38 15.75
C SER A 464 18.75 0.97 15.62
N MET A 465 18.05 0.08 14.90
CA MET A 465 18.41 -1.33 14.72
C MET A 465 18.17 -1.71 13.26
N TRP A 466 19.18 -2.20 12.57
CA TRP A 466 19.10 -2.61 11.17
C TRP A 466 20.35 -3.41 10.78
N SER A 467 20.36 -3.99 9.58
CA SER A 467 21.56 -4.60 9.00
C SER A 467 21.55 -4.49 7.48
N SER A 468 22.70 -4.69 6.84
CA SER A 468 22.81 -4.68 5.39
C SER A 468 23.85 -5.67 4.91
N GLU A 469 23.63 -6.21 3.71
CA GLU A 469 24.60 -6.99 2.98
C GLU A 469 24.82 -6.42 1.57
N TYR A 470 26.06 -6.45 1.10
CA TYR A 470 26.44 -5.96 -0.22
C TYR A 470 27.33 -6.97 -0.93
N GLU A 471 27.13 -7.10 -2.23
CA GLU A 471 27.97 -7.88 -3.13
C GLU A 471 28.53 -7.00 -4.26
N GLY A 472 29.78 -7.23 -4.59
CA GLY A 472 30.44 -6.54 -5.69
C GLY A 472 31.84 -7.04 -5.96
N TYR A 473 32.63 -6.19 -6.58
CA TYR A 473 34.04 -6.38 -6.88
C TYR A 473 34.82 -5.14 -6.46
N ILE A 474 36.06 -5.36 -6.01
CA ILE A 474 37.11 -4.32 -5.98
C ILE A 474 38.03 -4.56 -7.18
N GLU A 475 38.16 -3.54 -8.02
CA GLU A 475 39.01 -3.54 -9.21
C GLU A 475 39.90 -2.29 -9.20
N PRO A 476 41.08 -2.34 -8.54
CA PRO A 476 42.00 -1.23 -8.49
C PRO A 476 42.61 -0.93 -9.86
N ASP A 477 42.89 0.34 -10.11
CA ASP A 477 43.66 0.81 -11.28
C ASP A 477 45.19 0.72 -11.07
N VAL A 478 45.62 0.22 -9.91
CA VAL A 478 47.02 -0.04 -9.54
C VAL A 478 47.22 -1.53 -9.22
N SER A 479 48.45 -2.03 -9.42
CA SER A 479 48.81 -3.42 -9.11
C SER A 479 49.86 -3.47 -7.99
N GLY A 480 49.87 -4.59 -7.26
CA GLY A 480 50.77 -4.87 -6.14
C GLY A 480 50.01 -5.17 -4.84
N ASN A 481 50.75 -5.29 -3.75
CA ASN A 481 50.18 -5.49 -2.43
C ASN A 481 49.47 -4.22 -1.97
N ILE A 482 48.14 -4.28 -1.86
CA ILE A 482 47.29 -3.19 -1.38
C ILE A 482 46.79 -3.55 0.02
N GLU A 483 47.06 -2.69 0.98
CA GLU A 483 46.50 -2.80 2.33
C GLU A 483 45.19 -2.02 2.40
N PHE A 484 44.18 -2.60 3.04
CA PHE A 484 42.90 -1.98 3.35
C PHE A 484 42.73 -1.83 4.86
N ALA A 485 42.11 -0.73 5.28
CA ALA A 485 41.68 -0.51 6.66
C ALA A 485 40.17 -0.26 6.67
N ILE A 486 39.47 -0.98 7.54
CA ILE A 486 38.06 -0.74 7.81
C ILE A 486 37.96 0.02 9.12
N GLU A 487 37.27 1.14 9.09
CA GLU A 487 36.88 1.91 10.26
C GLU A 487 35.35 1.89 10.33
N ALA A 488 34.83 1.04 11.22
CA ALA A 488 33.39 0.92 11.46
C ALA A 488 33.09 0.97 12.96
N ASP A 489 31.99 1.62 13.32
CA ASP A 489 31.52 1.73 14.71
C ASP A 489 30.63 0.54 15.14
N ARG A 490 30.36 -0.37 14.22
CA ARG A 490 29.54 -1.57 14.38
C ARG A 490 30.19 -2.80 13.78
N PRO A 491 29.71 -4.02 14.13
CA PRO A 491 30.14 -5.26 13.50
C PRO A 491 30.09 -5.22 11.98
N VAL A 492 31.20 -5.64 11.38
CA VAL A 492 31.38 -5.79 9.93
C VAL A 492 32.04 -7.13 9.65
N VAL A 493 31.53 -7.83 8.65
CA VAL A 493 32.18 -9.02 8.09
C VAL A 493 32.45 -8.75 6.61
N ILE A 494 33.69 -8.93 6.19
CA ILE A 494 34.07 -8.89 4.77
C ILE A 494 34.59 -10.26 4.35
N ARG A 495 34.09 -10.76 3.22
CA ARG A 495 34.50 -12.03 2.63
C ARG A 495 34.83 -11.88 1.15
N SER A 496 35.69 -12.76 0.66
CA SER A 496 35.91 -12.99 -0.77
C SER A 496 35.72 -14.47 -1.05
N GLY A 497 34.60 -14.83 -1.69
CA GLY A 497 34.17 -16.23 -1.75
C GLY A 497 33.97 -16.80 -0.33
N ASP A 498 34.59 -17.95 -0.06
CA ASP A 498 34.54 -18.61 1.26
C ASP A 498 35.57 -18.05 2.27
N GLU A 499 36.49 -17.20 1.83
CA GLU A 499 37.53 -16.63 2.69
C GLU A 499 37.00 -15.42 3.47
N VAL A 500 37.14 -15.47 4.80
CA VAL A 500 36.84 -14.34 5.68
C VAL A 500 38.06 -13.44 5.76
N LEU A 501 37.99 -12.28 5.11
CA LEU A 501 39.05 -11.28 5.14
C LEU A 501 39.02 -10.50 6.45
N ILE A 502 37.81 -10.14 6.92
CA ILE A 502 37.57 -9.46 8.19
C ILE A 502 36.31 -10.02 8.86
N ASP A 503 36.39 -10.17 10.18
CA ASP A 503 35.22 -10.37 11.05
C ASP A 503 35.42 -9.55 12.34
N THR A 504 34.69 -8.45 12.47
CA THR A 504 34.69 -7.61 13.68
C THR A 504 33.51 -7.89 14.61
N SER A 505 32.78 -9.00 14.42
CA SER A 505 31.57 -9.32 15.19
C SER A 505 31.78 -9.37 16.69
N ARG A 506 33.00 -9.68 17.15
CA ARG A 506 33.37 -9.72 18.56
C ARG A 506 33.98 -8.43 19.10
N SER A 507 34.55 -7.59 18.23
CA SER A 507 35.24 -6.35 18.62
C SER A 507 35.19 -5.33 17.48
N PRO A 508 34.08 -4.57 17.35
CA PRO A 508 33.95 -3.50 16.37
C PRO A 508 35.05 -2.44 16.52
N GLY A 509 35.46 -1.82 15.41
CA GLY A 509 36.50 -0.79 15.40
C GLY A 509 37.41 -0.88 14.19
N LYS A 510 38.62 -0.34 14.31
CA LYS A 510 39.60 -0.31 13.22
C LYS A 510 40.30 -1.65 13.06
N THR A 511 40.24 -2.20 11.85
CA THR A 511 40.93 -3.45 11.48
C THR A 511 41.53 -3.33 10.09
N ARG A 512 42.44 -4.24 9.73
CA ARG A 512 43.20 -4.18 8.47
C ARG A 512 43.34 -5.56 7.84
N PHE A 513 43.39 -5.58 6.52
CA PHE A 513 43.71 -6.75 5.71
C PHE A 513 44.52 -6.29 4.51
N ALA A 514 45.18 -7.21 3.81
CA ALA A 514 45.94 -6.90 2.62
C ALA A 514 45.58 -7.90 1.52
N ILE A 515 45.52 -7.42 0.28
CA ILE A 515 45.31 -8.25 -0.90
C ILE A 515 46.40 -7.92 -1.91
N ASP A 516 47.01 -8.95 -2.47
CA ASP A 516 47.98 -8.80 -3.55
C ASP A 516 47.26 -8.80 -4.91
N PHE A 517 47.16 -7.62 -5.54
CA PHE A 517 46.53 -7.47 -6.84
C PHE A 517 47.54 -7.65 -7.96
N LYS A 518 47.31 -8.64 -8.82
CA LYS A 518 48.03 -8.81 -10.08
C LYS A 518 47.46 -7.90 -11.17
N GLU A 519 48.23 -7.62 -12.21
CA GLU A 519 47.83 -6.80 -13.35
C GLU A 519 46.48 -7.31 -13.91
N VAL A 520 45.44 -6.47 -13.90
CA VAL A 520 44.05 -6.79 -14.28
C VAL A 520 43.30 -7.78 -13.35
N SER A 521 43.63 -7.80 -12.06
CA SER A 521 42.89 -8.59 -11.07
C SER A 521 41.70 -7.83 -10.48
N LYS A 522 40.57 -8.53 -10.39
CA LYS A 522 39.35 -8.12 -9.68
C LYS A 522 39.10 -9.11 -8.56
N VAL A 523 38.63 -8.63 -7.41
CA VAL A 523 38.36 -9.48 -6.25
C VAL A 523 36.88 -9.34 -5.89
N PRO A 524 36.11 -10.44 -5.88
CA PRO A 524 34.73 -10.38 -5.43
C PRO A 524 34.70 -10.09 -3.93
N ILE A 525 33.78 -9.23 -3.50
CA ILE A 525 33.60 -8.85 -2.11
C ILE A 525 32.14 -9.05 -1.71
N TYR A 526 31.96 -9.70 -0.57
CA TYR A 526 30.73 -9.68 0.22
C TYR A 526 31.00 -8.85 1.48
N LEU A 527 30.11 -7.90 1.79
CA LEU A 527 30.16 -7.10 3.00
C LEU A 527 28.85 -7.24 3.77
N PHE A 528 28.94 -7.61 5.05
CA PHE A 528 27.84 -7.56 5.99
C PHE A 528 28.12 -6.50 7.05
N TYR A 529 27.16 -5.61 7.28
CA TYR A 529 27.17 -4.59 8.34
C TYR A 529 25.97 -4.82 9.26
N ASN A 530 26.21 -4.91 10.57
CA ASN A 530 25.17 -5.21 11.54
C ASN A 530 25.03 -4.11 12.59
N GLN A 531 23.87 -3.47 12.67
CA GLN A 531 23.55 -2.51 13.72
C GLN A 531 22.54 -3.09 14.71
N PRO A 532 23.00 -3.80 15.77
CA PRO A 532 22.11 -4.37 16.77
C PRO A 532 21.39 -3.31 17.60
N LYS A 533 22.05 -2.17 17.87
CA LYS A 533 21.52 -1.00 18.56
C LYS A 533 22.51 0.16 18.43
N GLY A 534 22.05 1.38 18.17
CA GLY A 534 22.95 2.54 18.15
C GLY A 534 22.33 3.86 17.69
N LYS A 535 23.02 4.97 18.00
CA LYS A 535 22.71 6.33 17.51
C LYS A 535 23.68 6.82 16.43
N THR A 536 24.70 6.03 16.12
CA THR A 536 25.69 6.29 15.08
C THR A 536 25.84 5.02 14.24
N ALA A 537 26.18 5.23 12.97
CA ALA A 537 26.43 4.19 11.99
C ALA A 537 27.40 4.72 10.94
N GLN A 538 28.58 4.12 10.90
CA GLN A 538 29.68 4.52 10.02
C GLN A 538 30.41 3.30 9.49
N LEU A 539 30.75 3.36 8.20
CA LEU A 539 31.62 2.41 7.50
C LEU A 539 32.55 3.18 6.56
N HIS A 540 33.82 3.27 6.93
CA HIS A 540 34.87 3.82 6.08
C HIS A 540 35.87 2.73 5.70
N ILE A 541 36.07 2.49 4.41
CA ILE A 541 37.12 1.60 3.91
C ILE A 541 38.19 2.45 3.24
N LEU A 542 39.38 2.43 3.83
CA LEU A 542 40.58 3.10 3.37
C LEU A 542 41.52 2.10 2.72
N TRP A 543 42.40 2.58 1.84
CA TRP A 543 43.44 1.79 1.21
C TRP A 543 44.79 2.50 1.23
N LYS A 544 45.85 1.75 1.00
CA LYS A 544 47.18 2.26 0.66
C LYS A 544 48.01 1.18 -0.04
N MET A 545 49.06 1.59 -0.75
CA MET A 545 50.07 0.63 -1.22
C MET A 545 50.87 0.06 -0.03
N GLY A 546 51.24 -1.22 -0.10
CA GLY A 546 52.07 -1.87 0.89
C GLY A 546 53.36 -1.08 1.15
N GLY A 547 53.59 -0.72 2.42
CA GLY A 547 54.72 0.12 2.82
C GLY A 547 54.53 1.64 2.68
N SER A 548 53.41 2.12 2.12
CA SER A 548 53.04 3.54 2.16
C SER A 548 52.67 3.97 3.59
N PRO A 549 53.01 5.20 4.01
CA PRO A 549 52.60 5.74 5.31
C PRO A 549 51.15 6.23 5.34
N ASP A 550 50.62 6.69 4.19
CA ASP A 550 49.35 7.42 4.12
C ASP A 550 48.19 6.53 3.69
N TRP A 551 47.05 6.67 4.38
CA TRP A 551 45.78 6.02 4.06
C TRP A 551 44.89 6.95 3.24
N HIS A 552 44.26 6.41 2.21
CA HIS A 552 43.34 7.15 1.34
C HIS A 552 41.98 6.46 1.27
N PRO A 553 40.87 7.19 1.09
CA PRO A 553 39.59 6.58 0.75
C PRO A 553 39.69 5.69 -0.48
N VAL A 554 39.02 4.52 -0.46
CA VAL A 554 38.89 3.69 -1.66
C VAL A 554 38.16 4.47 -2.75
N PRO A 555 38.74 4.61 -3.96
CA PRO A 555 38.10 5.31 -5.06
C PRO A 555 36.79 4.63 -5.50
N SER A 556 35.75 5.41 -5.78
CA SER A 556 34.44 4.87 -6.18
C SER A 556 34.48 4.09 -7.49
N ASN A 557 35.40 4.44 -8.42
CA ASN A 557 35.60 3.73 -9.67
C ASN A 557 36.20 2.32 -9.49
N TRP A 558 36.75 2.00 -8.32
CA TRP A 558 37.19 0.64 -7.99
C TRP A 558 36.04 -0.28 -7.59
N LEU A 559 34.89 0.29 -7.22
CA LEU A 559 33.72 -0.45 -6.78
C LEU A 559 32.83 -0.73 -7.99
N LYS A 560 32.58 -2.02 -8.25
CA LYS A 560 31.70 -2.44 -9.34
C LYS A 560 30.85 -3.63 -8.93
N HIS A 561 29.76 -3.87 -9.64
CA HIS A 561 28.98 -5.09 -9.54
C HIS A 561 28.67 -5.67 -10.91
N SER A 562 28.35 -6.96 -10.92
CA SER A 562 28.01 -7.71 -12.12
C SER A 562 26.49 -7.79 -12.34
N GLU A 563 26.08 -8.29 -13.50
CA GLU A 563 24.68 -8.57 -13.77
C GLU A 563 24.13 -9.66 -12.84
N MET A 564 24.96 -10.66 -12.52
CA MET A 564 24.64 -11.71 -11.56
C MET A 564 24.32 -11.16 -10.16
N GLN A 565 25.14 -10.24 -9.65
CA GLN A 565 24.93 -9.63 -8.33
C GLN A 565 23.69 -8.72 -8.33
N ARG A 566 23.44 -8.01 -9.44
CA ARG A 566 22.21 -7.23 -9.59
C ARG A 566 20.97 -8.11 -9.54
N TYR A 567 21.01 -9.23 -10.26
CA TYR A 567 19.96 -10.24 -10.26
C TYR A 567 19.73 -10.85 -8.87
N TRP A 568 20.81 -11.17 -8.13
CA TRP A 568 20.71 -11.64 -6.75
C TRP A 568 19.91 -10.66 -5.86
N ALA A 569 20.21 -9.37 -5.93
CA ALA A 569 19.51 -8.37 -5.15
C ALA A 569 18.05 -8.20 -5.58
N ASP A 570 17.80 -8.16 -6.90
CA ASP A 570 16.44 -8.05 -7.47
C ASP A 570 15.56 -9.24 -7.08
N ARG A 571 16.10 -10.45 -7.22
CA ARG A 571 15.42 -11.69 -6.82
C ARG A 571 15.15 -11.74 -5.33
N SER A 572 16.10 -11.33 -4.50
CA SER A 572 15.95 -11.36 -3.05
C SER A 572 14.80 -10.49 -2.55
N ILE A 573 14.59 -9.31 -3.16
CA ILE A 573 13.50 -8.39 -2.82
C ILE A 573 12.13 -8.86 -3.32
N LEU A 574 12.13 -9.66 -4.37
CA LEU A 574 10.89 -10.19 -4.92
C LEU A 574 10.45 -11.44 -4.15
N VAL A 575 11.38 -12.30 -3.73
CA VAL A 575 11.09 -13.61 -3.13
C VAL A 575 10.98 -13.57 -1.59
N ARG A 576 11.76 -12.72 -0.92
CA ARG A 576 11.72 -12.53 0.54
C ARG A 576 10.84 -11.35 0.90
#